data_AF-A0A7K4FQR2-F1
#
_entry.id   AF-A0A7K4FQR2-F1
#
_cell.length_a   1.000
_cell.length_b   1.000
_cell.length_c   1.000
_cell.angle_alpha   90.00
_cell.angle_beta   90.00
_cell.angle_gamma   90.00
#
_symmetry.space_group_name_H-M   'P 1'
#
loop_
_entity.id
_entity.type
_entity.pdbx_description
1 polymer ?
#
loop_
_entity_poly.entity_id
_entity_poly.type
_entity_poly.pdbx_seq_one_letter_code
_entity_poly.pdbx_strand_id
1 'polypeptide(L)'
;MGQFSIRSGSFDILREITHYMPTKLLISDGIMLEKNILNFNIKIQRIMTPYQLNRIVIEGGIEKYLILISSFVLDSWGLSVIGEINYVMEQSVYNGSVVIFDIVGSKTVNEEFMGW
;
A
#
# COMPACT_ATOMS: atom_id res chain seq x y z
N MET A 1 -5.78 16.91 5.10
CA MET A 1 -4.73 16.83 4.07
C MET A 1 -4.18 15.41 4.11
N GLY A 2 -4.57 14.55 3.16
CA GLY A 2 -3.99 13.21 3.02
C GLY A 2 -2.70 13.29 2.21
N GLN A 3 -1.71 12.49 2.58
CA GLN A 3 -0.40 12.47 1.93
C GLN A 3 -0.32 11.22 1.04
N PHE A 4 -0.35 11.42 -0.28
CA PHE A 4 -0.07 10.37 -1.27
C PHE A 4 1.40 10.47 -1.67
N SER A 5 2.15 9.39 -1.51
CA SER A 5 3.60 9.33 -1.74
C SER A 5 3.92 7.98 -2.37
N ILE A 6 4.29 7.97 -3.65
CA ILE A 6 4.86 6.80 -4.32
C ILE A 6 6.39 6.92 -4.20
N ARG A 7 7.06 6.01 -3.49
CA ARG A 7 8.53 6.01 -3.36
C ARG A 7 9.17 4.79 -4.02
N SER A 8 10.29 5.03 -4.70
CA SER A 8 11.16 4.00 -5.30
C SER A 8 12.51 4.01 -4.57
N GLY A 9 12.84 2.95 -3.85
CA GLY A 9 14.08 2.84 -3.06
C GLY A 9 14.11 1.63 -2.12
N SER A 10 15.20 1.46 -1.37
CA SER A 10 15.28 0.47 -0.28
C SER A 10 14.24 0.81 0.78
N PHE A 11 13.19 0.00 0.88
CA PHE A 11 12.05 0.25 1.75
C PHE A 11 12.33 -0.21 3.18
N ASP A 12 12.35 0.73 4.13
CA ASP A 12 12.45 0.43 5.56
C ASP A 12 11.06 0.45 6.19
N ILE A 13 10.47 -0.74 6.30
CA ILE A 13 9.11 -0.95 6.82
C ILE A 13 8.95 -0.35 8.23
N LEU A 14 9.98 -0.46 9.07
CA LEU A 14 9.93 0.00 10.45
C LEU A 14 9.90 1.52 10.53
N ARG A 15 10.69 2.18 9.68
CA ARG A 15 10.68 3.63 9.58
C ARG A 15 9.29 4.12 9.19
N GLU A 16 8.65 3.49 8.20
CA GLU A 16 7.32 3.92 7.75
C GLU A 16 6.23 3.66 8.80
N ILE A 17 6.25 2.51 9.47
CA ILE A 17 5.34 2.22 10.58
C ILE A 17 5.51 3.26 11.71
N THR A 18 6.75 3.61 12.04
CA THR A 18 7.04 4.58 13.11
C THR A 18 6.62 6.00 12.71
N HIS A 19 6.87 6.39 11.46
CA HIS A 19 6.57 7.72 10.96
C HIS A 19 5.07 7.97 10.83
N TYR A 20 4.35 7.02 10.25
CA TYR A 20 2.95 7.20 9.90
C TYR A 20 1.97 6.65 10.95
N MET A 21 2.45 5.77 11.83
CA MET A 21 1.66 5.10 12.86
C MET A 21 0.34 4.53 12.28
N PRO A 22 0.42 3.64 11.28
CA PRO A 22 -0.77 3.09 10.62
C PRO A 22 -1.59 2.27 11.60
N THR A 23 -2.90 2.21 11.41
CA THR A 23 -3.78 1.29 12.16
C THR A 23 -3.86 -0.07 11.48
N LYS A 24 -3.67 -0.11 10.15
CA LYS A 24 -3.69 -1.31 9.32
C LYS A 24 -2.47 -1.38 8.41
N LEU A 25 -1.77 -2.49 8.45
CA LEU A 25 -0.70 -2.87 7.52
C LEU A 25 -1.24 -3.93 6.58
N LEU A 26 -1.39 -3.59 5.31
CA LEU A 26 -1.84 -4.52 4.27
C LEU A 26 -0.64 -4.94 3.42
N ILE A 27 -0.42 -6.24 3.26
CA ILE A 27 0.75 -6.77 2.54
C ILE A 27 0.35 -7.74 1.44
N SER A 28 0.99 -7.67 0.29
CA SER A 28 0.86 -8.71 -0.73
C SER A 28 1.83 -9.87 -0.50
N ASP A 29 1.73 -10.88 -1.37
CA ASP A 29 2.67 -11.98 -1.44
C ASP A 29 4.09 -11.52 -1.80
N GLY A 30 5.09 -12.25 -1.30
CA GLY A 30 6.50 -11.98 -1.54
C GLY A 30 7.14 -10.95 -0.60
N ILE A 31 6.38 -10.40 0.35
CA ILE A 31 6.89 -9.46 1.35
C ILE A 31 7.16 -10.20 2.66
N MET A 32 8.41 -10.14 3.12
CA MET A 32 8.81 -10.66 4.42
C MET A 32 8.82 -9.54 5.45
N LEU A 33 8.17 -9.77 6.58
CA LEU A 33 8.12 -8.84 7.71
C LEU A 33 9.11 -9.27 8.78
N GLU A 34 9.85 -8.33 9.32
CA GLU A 34 10.67 -8.56 10.51
C GLU A 34 9.78 -8.75 11.75
N LYS A 35 10.23 -9.59 12.69
CA LYS A 35 9.45 -9.95 13.89
C LYS A 35 9.17 -8.75 14.82
N ASN A 36 10.05 -7.75 14.82
CA ASN A 36 9.90 -6.49 15.56
C ASN A 36 8.66 -5.69 15.15
N ILE A 37 8.09 -5.93 13.97
CA ILE A 37 6.82 -5.32 13.54
C ILE A 37 5.66 -5.71 14.48
N LEU A 38 5.75 -6.86 15.14
CA LEU A 38 4.76 -7.31 16.13
C LEU A 38 4.77 -6.46 17.41
N ASN A 39 5.78 -5.61 17.63
CA ASN A 39 5.82 -4.70 18.77
C ASN A 39 4.91 -3.48 18.58
N PHE A 40 4.36 -3.27 17.37
CA PHE A 40 3.44 -2.18 17.08
C PHE A 40 1.99 -2.66 17.21
N ASN A 41 1.12 -1.78 17.71
CA ASN A 41 -0.32 -2.04 17.77
C ASN A 41 -0.98 -1.84 16.40
N ILE A 42 -0.65 -2.70 15.43
CA ILE A 42 -1.12 -2.62 14.05
C ILE A 42 -1.83 -3.91 13.66
N LYS A 43 -2.92 -3.79 12.89
CA LYS A 43 -3.57 -4.96 12.28
C LYS A 43 -2.87 -5.31 10.99
N ILE A 44 -2.27 -6.49 10.92
CA ILE A 44 -1.59 -6.98 9.72
C ILE A 44 -2.56 -7.87 8.95
N GLN A 45 -2.76 -7.59 7.66
CA GLN A 45 -3.62 -8.38 6.79
C GLN A 45 -2.95 -8.61 5.44
N ARG A 46 -3.02 -9.85 4.96
CA ARG A 46 -2.57 -10.21 3.61
C ARG A 46 -3.63 -9.84 2.58
N ILE A 47 -3.21 -9.25 1.46
CA ILE A 47 -4.02 -8.98 0.28
C ILE A 47 -3.57 -9.94 -0.83
N MET A 48 -4.50 -10.73 -1.35
CA MET A 48 -4.25 -11.64 -2.47
C MET A 48 -4.77 -11.10 -3.80
N THR A 49 -5.78 -10.23 -3.77
CA THR A 49 -6.42 -9.71 -5.00
C THR A 49 -6.74 -8.22 -4.93
N PRO A 50 -6.84 -7.54 -6.09
CA PRO A 50 -7.33 -6.17 -6.19
C PRO A 50 -8.68 -5.96 -5.51
N TYR A 51 -9.60 -6.91 -5.72
CA TYR A 51 -10.94 -6.86 -5.15
C TYR A 51 -10.91 -6.87 -3.62
N GLN A 52 -10.03 -7.67 -3.00
CA GLN A 52 -9.85 -7.67 -1.55
C GLN A 52 -9.34 -6.32 -1.05
N LEU A 53 -8.36 -5.73 -1.74
CA LEU A 53 -7.84 -4.40 -1.39
C LEU A 53 -8.96 -3.34 -1.44
N ASN A 54 -9.69 -3.28 -2.55
CA ASN A 54 -10.79 -2.33 -2.73
C ASN A 54 -11.83 -2.49 -1.62
N ARG A 55 -12.22 -3.73 -1.33
CA ARG A 55 -13.19 -4.02 -0.27
C ARG A 55 -12.70 -3.56 1.10
N ILE A 56 -11.45 -3.84 1.45
CA ILE A 56 -10.86 -3.41 2.74
C ILE A 56 -10.86 -1.89 2.87
N VAL A 57 -10.48 -1.17 1.80
CA VAL A 57 -10.38 0.29 1.81
C VAL A 57 -11.76 0.96 1.85
N ILE A 58 -12.76 0.39 1.14
CA ILE A 58 -14.14 0.91 1.11
C ILE A 58 -14.87 0.61 2.42
N GLU A 59 -14.83 -0.63 2.91
CA GLU A 59 -15.58 -1.05 4.09
C GLU A 59 -14.90 -0.64 5.40
N GLY A 60 -13.61 -0.31 5.37
CA GLY A 60 -12.83 -0.07 6.57
C GLY A 60 -13.09 1.27 7.28
N GLY A 61 -13.86 2.19 6.69
CA GLY A 61 -14.12 3.51 7.27
C GLY A 61 -12.88 4.42 7.27
N ILE A 62 -12.84 5.38 8.21
CA ILE A 62 -11.72 6.32 8.37
C ILE A 62 -10.58 5.63 9.13
N GLU A 63 -9.53 5.26 8.39
CA GLU A 63 -8.40 4.47 8.89
C GLU A 63 -7.05 5.00 8.39
N LYS A 64 -5.95 4.49 8.94
CA LYS A 64 -4.59 4.76 8.45
C LYS A 64 -3.99 3.47 7.88
N TYR A 65 -3.96 3.37 6.56
CA TYR A 65 -3.44 2.23 5.83
C TYR A 65 -1.98 2.45 5.43
N LEU A 66 -1.14 1.47 5.75
CA LEU A 66 0.12 1.24 5.06
C LEU A 66 -0.04 0.01 4.18
N ILE A 67 0.03 0.18 2.87
CA ILE A 67 -0.21 -0.86 1.86
C ILE A 67 1.11 -1.14 1.16
N LEU A 68 1.60 -2.35 1.33
CA LEU A 68 2.84 -2.82 0.71
C LEU A 68 2.49 -3.88 -0.34
N ILE A 69 2.81 -3.60 -1.60
CA ILE A 69 2.57 -4.54 -2.70
C ILE A 69 3.89 -4.87 -3.36
N SER A 70 4.18 -6.15 -3.56
CA SER A 70 5.37 -6.54 -4.29
C SER A 70 5.22 -6.20 -5.77
N SER A 71 6.30 -5.79 -6.43
CA SER A 71 6.26 -5.44 -7.86
C SER A 71 5.65 -6.56 -8.71
N PHE A 72 6.05 -7.81 -8.46
CA PHE A 72 5.49 -8.99 -9.12
C PHE A 72 3.97 -9.13 -8.95
N VAL A 73 3.43 -8.87 -7.76
CA VAL A 73 1.98 -8.94 -7.54
C VAL A 73 1.30 -7.77 -8.26
N LEU A 74 1.86 -6.57 -8.20
CA LEU A 74 1.29 -5.41 -8.88
C LEU A 74 1.26 -5.60 -10.40
N ASP A 75 2.34 -6.12 -10.99
CA ASP A 75 2.46 -6.39 -12.42
C ASP A 75 1.43 -7.44 -12.89
N SER A 76 0.98 -8.32 -11.98
CA SER A 76 -0.09 -9.29 -12.27
C SER A 76 -1.49 -8.66 -12.32
N TRP A 77 -1.65 -7.45 -11.79
CA TRP A 77 -2.92 -6.72 -11.79
C TRP A 77 -2.93 -5.80 -13.00
N GLY A 78 -3.69 -6.16 -14.05
CA GLY A 78 -3.72 -5.38 -15.28
C GLY A 78 -3.98 -3.88 -15.06
N LEU A 79 -3.49 -3.03 -15.97
CA LEU A 79 -3.48 -1.56 -15.82
C LEU A 79 -4.85 -0.95 -15.49
N SER A 80 -5.94 -1.47 -16.07
CA SER A 80 -7.30 -1.00 -15.76
C SER A 80 -7.65 -1.20 -14.28
N VAL A 81 -7.22 -2.31 -13.70
CA VAL A 81 -7.47 -2.66 -12.30
C VAL A 81 -6.63 -1.79 -11.37
N ILE A 82 -5.39 -1.48 -11.74
CA ILE A 82 -4.55 -0.53 -10.99
C ILE A 82 -5.22 0.86 -10.97
N GLY A 83 -5.79 1.30 -12.10
CA GLY A 83 -6.55 2.55 -12.19
C GLY A 83 -7.75 2.58 -11.23
N GLU A 84 -8.52 1.49 -11.17
CA GLU A 84 -9.64 1.35 -10.23
C GLU A 84 -9.20 1.40 -8.76
N ILE A 85 -8.10 0.70 -8.41
CA ILE A 85 -7.54 0.74 -7.06
C ILE A 85 -7.12 2.17 -6.71
N ASN A 86 -6.44 2.88 -7.62
CA ASN A 86 -6.03 4.26 -7.38
C ASN A 86 -7.23 5.16 -7.10
N TYR A 87 -8.28 5.06 -7.91
CA TYR A 87 -9.52 5.81 -7.68
C TYR A 87 -10.13 5.51 -6.30
N VAL A 88 -10.21 4.24 -5.89
CA VAL A 88 -10.73 3.86 -4.57
C VAL A 88 -9.90 4.43 -3.42
N MET A 89 -8.57 4.38 -3.54
CA MET A 89 -7.67 4.96 -2.54
C MET A 89 -7.84 6.48 -2.43
N GLU A 90 -7.94 7.18 -3.55
CA GLU A 90 -8.20 8.63 -3.59
C GLU A 90 -9.52 8.96 -2.88
N GLN A 91 -10.60 8.23 -3.17
CA GLN A 91 -11.89 8.45 -2.50
C GLN A 91 -11.80 8.20 -0.99
N SER A 92 -11.06 7.19 -0.54
CA SER A 92 -10.84 6.95 0.89
C SER A 92 -10.10 8.12 1.55
N VAL A 93 -9.10 8.67 0.87
CA VAL A 93 -8.36 9.86 1.35
C VAL A 93 -9.26 11.09 1.42
N TYR A 94 -10.11 11.32 0.41
CA TYR A 94 -11.11 12.40 0.44
C TYR A 94 -12.05 12.28 1.64
N ASN A 95 -12.38 11.06 2.05
CA ASN A 95 -13.23 10.78 3.21
C ASN A 95 -12.50 10.82 4.56
N GLY A 96 -11.21 11.17 4.58
CA GLY A 96 -10.43 11.41 5.80
C GLY A 96 -9.47 10.28 6.20
N SER A 97 -9.40 9.19 5.44
CA SER A 97 -8.39 8.16 5.65
C SER A 97 -6.98 8.66 5.30
N VAL A 98 -5.97 8.00 5.85
CA VAL A 98 -4.58 8.12 5.39
C VAL A 98 -4.24 6.84 4.65
N VAL A 99 -3.78 6.94 3.41
CA VAL A 99 -3.39 5.80 2.60
C VAL A 99 -1.98 6.01 2.11
N ILE A 100 -1.12 5.05 2.42
CA ILE A 100 0.27 5.00 1.98
C ILE A 100 0.42 3.73 1.19
N PHE A 101 0.85 3.88 -0.06
CA PHE A 101 0.92 2.78 -1.02
C PHE A 101 2.34 2.71 -1.55
N ASP A 102 3.04 1.63 -1.19
CA ASP A 102 4.43 1.42 -1.56
C ASP A 102 4.64 0.08 -2.26
N ILE A 103 5.56 0.09 -3.23
CA ILE A 103 5.89 -1.05 -4.05
C ILE A 103 7.22 -1.65 -3.57
N VAL A 104 7.22 -2.93 -3.21
CA VAL A 104 8.36 -3.64 -2.61
C VAL A 104 8.95 -4.66 -3.60
N GLY A 105 10.15 -4.43 -4.11
CA GLY A 105 10.78 -5.35 -5.06
C GLY A 105 11.73 -4.64 -6.03
N SER A 106 12.58 -5.41 -6.72
CA SER A 106 13.67 -4.86 -7.53
C SER A 106 13.19 -3.89 -8.62
N LYS A 107 13.88 -2.75 -8.67
CA LYS A 107 13.85 -1.69 -9.67
C LYS A 107 13.84 -2.23 -11.12
N THR A 108 12.68 -2.26 -11.78
CA THR A 108 12.45 -2.30 -13.24
C THR A 108 10.95 -2.61 -13.40
N VAL A 109 10.03 -1.64 -13.46
CA VAL A 109 9.59 -0.93 -14.68
C VAL A 109 9.00 0.44 -14.27
N ASN A 110 9.81 1.40 -13.83
CA ASN A 110 9.26 2.71 -13.44
C ASN A 110 10.09 3.93 -13.84
N GLU A 111 10.88 3.84 -14.91
CA GLU A 111 11.50 5.04 -15.51
C GLU A 111 10.89 5.43 -16.87
N GLU A 112 10.08 4.59 -17.53
CA GLU A 112 9.37 4.96 -18.77
C GLU A 112 7.91 5.41 -18.57
N PHE A 113 7.26 5.07 -17.46
CA PHE A 113 5.81 5.28 -17.29
C PHE A 113 5.41 6.55 -16.50
N MET A 114 6.36 7.28 -15.93
CA MET A 114 6.11 8.60 -15.33
C MET A 114 6.74 9.69 -16.19
N GLY A 115 6.27 9.77 -17.44
CA GLY A 115 6.51 10.90 -18.34
C GLY A 115 5.81 12.16 -17.83
N TRP A 116 6.48 13.29 -18.04
CA TRP A 116 6.09 14.66 -17.71
C TRP A 116 4.79 15.10 -18.39
#